data_AF-A0A8H6F0S4-F1
#
_entry.id   AF-A0A8H6F0S4-F1
#
_cell.length_a   1.000
_cell.length_b   1.000
_cell.length_c   1.000
_cell.angle_alpha   90.00
_cell.angle_beta   90.00
_cell.angle_gamma   90.00
#
_symmetry.space_group_name_H-M   'P 1'
#
loop_
_entity.id
_entity.type
_entity.pdbx_description
1 polymer ?
#
loop_
_entity_poly.entity_id
_entity_poly.type
_entity_poly.pdbx_seq_one_letter_code
_entity_poly.pdbx_strand_id
1 'polypeptide(L)'
;MSEEIISKKPSKPQASRKGKRAWRKNIDIQEIEQNLQDKRDEEIVLGKEVTDDFVIDDTPSSKSGKLPKKLKTKEILTNKSKIPALTNQRHQKKGENTIQGVKKTDLLRLIQLNGGKFKSEDKYVNRLEQDGIVNGSSQDLWDDTDNNEKKKIPDFMKSTAEVTKASVVPKTLKVNPIKITSNELTDKKIHAGKSYNPSLESWKELINQEYDIEYKRELTRQQIEEHRNKIKELMITLDDNMLSDSDDDEDDEDNDKVEEEEQLNANGEKDYSLSINKPNKIKIKTKTKRNKELKHKERVKLEQQIKDLKKQLKDLSNLDEI
;
A
#
# COMPACT_ATOMS: atom_id res chain seq x y z
N MET A 1 23.59 23.07 30.76
CA MET A 1 22.83 22.45 31.88
C MET A 1 21.59 21.84 31.25
N SER A 2 21.71 20.59 30.78
CA SER A 2 20.64 19.88 30.06
C SER A 2 20.00 18.89 31.03
N GLU A 3 18.75 19.16 31.42
CA GLU A 3 17.98 18.27 32.29
C GLU A 3 17.41 17.11 31.46
N GLU A 4 17.93 15.91 31.71
CA GLU A 4 17.37 14.66 31.20
C GLU A 4 16.14 14.28 32.05
N ILE A 5 14.98 14.23 31.39
CA ILE A 5 13.75 13.71 31.99
C ILE A 5 13.87 12.19 32.07
N ILE A 6 14.33 11.71 33.23
CA ILE A 6 14.43 10.28 33.54
C ILE A 6 13.01 9.74 33.74
N SER A 7 12.47 9.08 32.71
CA SER A 7 11.20 8.36 32.82
C SER A 7 11.37 7.15 33.75
N LYS A 8 10.58 7.16 34.84
CA LYS A 8 10.63 6.13 35.87
C LYS A 8 10.12 4.80 35.29
N LYS A 9 11.01 3.80 35.17
CA LYS A 9 10.65 2.44 34.75
C LYS A 9 9.53 1.88 35.66
N PRO A 10 8.52 1.19 35.11
CA PRO A 10 7.45 0.63 35.93
C PRO A 10 8.00 -0.38 36.94
N SER A 11 7.55 -0.28 38.18
CA SER A 11 7.91 -1.20 39.27
C SER A 11 7.43 -2.61 38.94
N LYS A 12 8.34 -3.60 38.90
CA LYS A 12 7.98 -5.01 38.76
C LYS A 12 7.03 -5.44 39.90
N PRO A 13 5.97 -6.23 39.63
CA PRO A 13 5.03 -6.64 40.66
C PRO A 13 5.74 -7.51 41.72
N GLN A 14 5.69 -7.09 42.99
CA GLN A 14 6.24 -7.89 44.07
C GLN A 14 5.43 -9.19 44.27
N ALA A 15 6.12 -10.31 44.44
CA ALA A 15 5.50 -11.60 44.75
C ALA A 15 4.79 -11.53 46.13
N SER A 16 3.47 -11.34 46.11
CA SER A 16 2.65 -11.30 47.31
C SER A 16 2.57 -12.68 47.98
N ARG A 17 2.74 -12.74 49.31
CA ARG A 17 2.59 -13.93 50.16
C ARG A 17 1.12 -14.37 50.35
N LYS A 18 0.32 -14.35 49.28
CA LYS A 18 -1.06 -14.81 49.30
C LYS A 18 -1.10 -16.21 48.67
N GLY A 19 -1.91 -17.12 49.23
CA GLY A 19 -1.84 -18.57 49.00
C GLY A 19 -1.85 -19.04 47.52
N LYS A 20 -1.70 -20.36 47.29
CA LYS A 20 -1.45 -20.98 45.96
C LYS A 20 -2.31 -20.48 44.79
N ARG A 21 -3.56 -20.05 45.06
CA ARG A 21 -4.49 -19.54 44.04
C ARG A 21 -4.19 -18.11 43.58
N ALA A 22 -3.57 -17.29 44.45
CA ALA A 22 -3.07 -15.96 44.13
C ALA A 22 -1.67 -16.01 43.50
N TRP A 23 -0.85 -17.02 43.82
CA TRP A 23 0.43 -17.26 43.15
C TRP A 23 0.23 -17.31 41.63
N ARG A 24 -0.70 -18.12 41.13
CA ARG A 24 -0.97 -18.24 39.67
C ARG A 24 -1.28 -16.93 38.93
N LYS A 25 -1.70 -15.88 39.65
CA LYS A 25 -2.08 -14.58 39.05
C LYS A 25 -1.01 -13.50 39.16
N ASN A 26 0.01 -13.72 39.99
CA ASN A 26 1.07 -12.74 40.27
C ASN A 26 2.47 -13.27 39.86
N ILE A 27 2.55 -14.34 39.08
CA ILE A 27 3.80 -14.72 38.43
C ILE A 27 3.97 -13.78 37.24
N ASP A 28 5.07 -13.06 37.25
CA ASP A 28 5.50 -12.31 36.07
C ASP A 28 6.02 -13.30 35.03
N ILE A 29 5.28 -13.46 33.94
CA ILE A 29 5.65 -14.28 32.78
C ILE A 29 6.09 -13.37 31.62
N GLN A 30 6.07 -12.04 31.79
CA GLN A 30 6.35 -11.09 30.71
C GLN A 30 7.77 -11.28 30.16
N GLU A 31 8.74 -11.57 31.02
CA GLU A 31 10.11 -11.87 30.60
C GLU A 31 10.20 -13.14 29.75
N ILE A 32 9.45 -14.19 30.09
CA ILE A 32 9.42 -15.43 29.33
C ILE A 32 8.69 -15.22 28.00
N GLU A 33 7.58 -14.49 28.01
CA GLU A 33 6.82 -14.15 26.81
C GLU A 33 7.63 -13.27 25.85
N GLN A 34 8.34 -12.26 26.36
CA GLN A 34 9.25 -11.41 25.58
C GLN A 34 10.36 -12.25 24.96
N ASN A 35 11.08 -13.05 25.75
CA ASN A 35 12.13 -13.93 25.21
C ASN A 35 11.62 -14.91 24.14
N LEU A 36 10.40 -15.43 24.31
CA LEU A 36 9.80 -16.34 23.33
C LEU A 36 9.37 -15.57 22.07
N GLN A 37 8.92 -14.33 22.21
CA GLN A 37 8.57 -13.46 21.10
C GLN A 37 9.81 -13.00 20.32
N ASP A 38 10.86 -12.58 21.02
CA ASP A 38 12.15 -12.21 20.43
C ASP A 38 12.72 -13.38 19.61
N LYS A 39 12.69 -14.60 20.15
CA LYS A 39 13.08 -15.82 19.39
C LYS A 39 12.23 -16.05 18.15
N ARG A 40 10.92 -15.79 18.21
CA ARG A 40 10.06 -15.90 17.01
C ARG A 40 10.42 -14.83 15.99
N ASP A 41 10.69 -13.61 16.44
CA ASP A 41 11.05 -12.49 15.57
C ASP A 41 12.42 -12.70 14.92
N GLU A 42 13.39 -13.23 15.68
CA GLU A 42 14.68 -13.73 15.17
C GLU A 42 14.47 -14.84 14.13
N GLU A 43 13.61 -15.83 14.40
CA GLU A 43 13.26 -16.88 13.43
C GLU A 43 12.54 -16.34 12.19
N ILE A 44 11.75 -15.25 12.30
CA ILE A 44 11.08 -14.61 11.17
C ILE A 44 12.12 -13.91 10.27
N VAL A 45 13.07 -13.19 10.87
CA VAL A 45 14.06 -12.38 10.17
C VAL A 45 15.19 -13.24 9.61
N LEU A 46 15.79 -14.09 10.44
CA LEU A 46 16.98 -14.88 10.12
C LEU A 46 16.63 -16.30 9.64
N GLY A 47 15.46 -16.82 10.03
CA GLY A 47 15.13 -18.24 9.90
C GLY A 47 15.57 -19.04 11.14
N LYS A 48 15.24 -20.34 11.16
CA LYS A 48 15.72 -21.24 12.21
C LYS A 48 17.25 -21.37 12.12
N GLU A 49 17.95 -21.23 13.24
CA GLU A 49 19.38 -21.52 13.31
C GLU A 49 19.64 -22.97 12.86
N VAL A 50 20.31 -23.13 11.71
CA VAL A 50 20.66 -24.44 11.18
C VAL A 50 22.09 -24.74 11.61
N THR A 51 22.24 -25.41 12.74
CA THR A 51 23.54 -25.78 13.31
C THR A 51 24.26 -26.89 12.52
N ASP A 52 23.56 -27.56 11.60
CA ASP A 52 24.01 -28.84 11.03
C ASP A 52 24.25 -28.82 9.50
N ASP A 53 24.20 -27.65 8.83
CA ASP A 53 24.29 -27.58 7.36
C ASP A 53 25.73 -27.41 6.80
N PHE A 54 26.72 -27.14 7.67
CA PHE A 54 28.11 -26.98 7.24
C PHE A 54 28.93 -28.25 7.47
N VAL A 55 28.59 -29.32 6.75
CA VAL A 55 29.54 -30.41 6.49
C VAL A 55 30.30 -30.03 5.23
N ILE A 56 31.61 -29.78 5.36
CA ILE A 56 32.52 -29.62 4.22
C ILE A 56 32.64 -31.00 3.58
N ASP A 57 31.93 -31.21 2.48
CA ASP A 57 31.99 -32.44 1.68
C ASP A 57 33.16 -32.34 0.69
N ASP A 58 34.18 -33.18 0.89
CA ASP A 58 35.36 -33.29 0.02
C ASP A 58 35.06 -34.08 -1.27
N THR A 59 33.82 -34.55 -1.48
CA THR A 59 33.43 -35.30 -2.68
C THR A 59 32.60 -34.46 -3.66
N PRO A 60 32.87 -34.53 -4.99
CA PRO A 60 32.13 -33.76 -5.97
C PRO A 60 30.72 -34.33 -6.16
N SER A 61 29.74 -33.74 -5.47
CA SER A 61 28.33 -34.08 -5.63
C SER A 61 27.82 -33.70 -7.04
N SER A 62 27.53 -34.71 -7.87
CA SER A 62 26.98 -34.60 -9.23
C SER A 62 25.53 -34.05 -9.29
N LYS A 63 25.02 -33.40 -8.25
CA LYS A 63 23.61 -32.97 -8.17
C LYS A 63 23.48 -31.48 -7.96
N SER A 64 23.71 -30.70 -9.02
CA SER A 64 23.18 -29.33 -9.13
C SER A 64 21.99 -29.28 -10.10
N GLY A 65 20.98 -30.12 -9.81
CA GLY A 65 19.66 -29.96 -10.42
C GLY A 65 19.03 -28.68 -9.88
N LYS A 66 19.25 -27.55 -10.57
CA LYS A 66 18.56 -26.29 -10.27
C LYS A 66 17.07 -26.58 -10.17
N LEU A 67 16.48 -26.36 -9.00
CA LEU A 67 15.05 -26.56 -8.82
C LEU A 67 14.31 -25.72 -9.87
N PRO A 68 13.29 -26.29 -10.55
CA PRO A 68 12.58 -25.57 -11.58
C PRO A 68 11.97 -24.30 -10.98
N LYS A 69 12.21 -23.16 -11.64
CA LYS A 69 11.66 -21.86 -11.23
C LYS A 69 10.14 -22.01 -11.14
N LYS A 70 9.57 -21.74 -9.97
CA LYS A 70 8.12 -21.75 -9.78
C LYS A 70 7.53 -20.59 -10.60
N LEU A 71 6.37 -20.82 -11.21
CA LEU A 71 5.61 -19.75 -11.88
C LEU A 71 5.25 -18.66 -10.86
N LYS A 72 5.25 -17.38 -11.29
CA LYS A 72 4.96 -16.23 -10.42
C LYS A 72 3.64 -16.35 -9.65
N THR A 73 2.61 -16.91 -10.29
CA THR A 73 1.32 -17.18 -9.65
C THR A 73 1.45 -18.18 -8.50
N LYS A 74 2.25 -19.23 -8.67
CA LYS A 74 2.52 -20.22 -7.61
C LYS A 74 3.46 -19.67 -6.54
N GLU A 75 4.37 -18.77 -6.90
CA GLU A 75 5.26 -18.07 -5.96
C GLU A 75 4.48 -17.16 -5.01
N ILE A 76 3.46 -16.46 -5.51
CA ILE A 76 2.56 -15.62 -4.70
C ILE A 76 1.71 -16.46 -3.75
N LEU A 77 1.27 -17.65 -4.19
CA LEU A 77 0.48 -18.58 -3.37
C LEU A 77 1.30 -19.36 -2.35
N THR A 78 2.64 -19.40 -2.47
CA THR A 78 3.49 -20.05 -1.46
C THR A 78 3.76 -19.10 -0.29
N ASN A 79 3.70 -19.62 0.94
CA ASN A 79 4.08 -18.87 2.12
C ASN A 79 5.52 -18.36 1.96
N LYS A 80 5.68 -17.03 2.05
CA LYS A 80 6.99 -16.37 1.89
C LYS A 80 7.85 -16.47 3.15
N SER A 81 7.25 -16.78 4.30
CA SER A 81 7.96 -17.02 5.55
C SER A 81 8.69 -18.36 5.51
N LYS A 82 9.93 -18.40 6.04
CA LYS A 82 10.68 -19.64 6.24
C LYS A 82 10.04 -20.55 7.29
N ILE A 83 9.14 -19.98 8.10
CA ILE A 83 8.38 -20.69 9.15
C ILE A 83 7.19 -21.42 8.51
N PRO A 84 6.98 -22.72 8.83
CA PRO A 84 5.81 -23.45 8.38
C PRO A 84 4.53 -22.84 8.97
N ALA A 85 3.45 -22.85 8.19
CA ALA A 85 2.15 -22.38 8.70
C ALA A 85 1.70 -23.20 9.91
N LEU A 86 1.05 -22.53 10.88
CA LEU A 86 0.50 -23.18 12.06
C LEU A 86 -0.46 -24.29 11.65
N THR A 87 -0.08 -25.54 11.90
CA THR A 87 -0.90 -26.69 11.56
C THR A 87 -1.95 -26.93 12.65
N ASN A 88 -3.22 -26.69 12.34
CA ASN A 88 -4.31 -27.08 13.21
C ASN A 88 -4.33 -28.60 13.37
N GLN A 89 -4.37 -29.12 14.61
CA GLN A 89 -4.40 -30.56 14.86
C GLN A 89 -5.60 -31.27 14.21
N ARG A 90 -6.71 -30.53 13.97
CA ARG A 90 -7.88 -31.02 13.23
C ARG A 90 -7.66 -31.20 11.72
N HIS A 91 -6.67 -30.51 11.16
CA HIS A 91 -6.30 -30.53 9.74
C HIS A 91 -5.01 -31.31 9.47
N GLN A 92 -4.45 -32.00 10.48
CA GLN A 92 -3.42 -33.01 10.25
C GLN A 92 -4.00 -34.03 9.27
N LYS A 93 -3.39 -34.16 8.10
CA LYS A 93 -3.85 -35.04 7.04
C LYS A 93 -4.03 -36.44 7.62
N LYS A 94 -5.28 -36.91 7.75
CA LYS A 94 -5.58 -38.31 8.08
C LYS A 94 -4.94 -39.19 7.01
N GLY A 95 -3.83 -39.84 7.34
CA GLY A 95 -3.14 -40.87 6.56
C GLY A 95 -2.78 -40.47 5.12
N GLU A 96 -1.50 -40.23 4.86
CA GLU A 96 -0.90 -40.00 3.53
C GLU A 96 -1.29 -41.08 2.48
N ASN A 97 -1.78 -42.23 2.94
CA ASN A 97 -2.14 -43.39 2.14
C ASN A 97 -3.65 -43.54 1.86
N THR A 98 -4.47 -42.55 2.23
CA THR A 98 -5.91 -42.58 1.97
C THR A 98 -6.33 -41.45 1.02
N ILE A 99 -7.17 -41.78 0.04
CA ILE A 99 -7.80 -40.82 -0.85
C ILE A 99 -9.28 -40.84 -0.47
N GLN A 100 -9.81 -39.72 0.02
CA GLN A 100 -11.20 -39.61 0.48
C GLN A 100 -11.62 -40.69 1.49
N GLY A 101 -10.71 -41.10 2.38
CA GLY A 101 -10.96 -42.12 3.40
C GLY A 101 -10.86 -43.57 2.93
N VAL A 102 -10.60 -43.82 1.64
CA VAL A 102 -10.37 -45.16 1.09
C VAL A 102 -8.86 -45.41 0.96
N LYS A 103 -8.41 -46.63 1.30
CA LYS A 103 -7.00 -47.02 1.12
C LYS A 103 -6.66 -47.02 -0.36
N LYS A 104 -5.49 -46.48 -0.72
CA LYS A 104 -4.99 -46.49 -2.11
C LYS A 104 -4.98 -47.89 -2.74
N THR A 105 -4.73 -48.93 -1.96
CA THR A 105 -4.76 -50.34 -2.39
C THR A 105 -6.15 -50.81 -2.84
N ASP A 106 -7.19 -50.38 -2.13
CA ASP A 106 -8.57 -50.81 -2.41
C ASP A 106 -9.10 -50.09 -3.66
N LEU A 107 -8.70 -48.83 -3.82
CA LEU A 107 -8.96 -48.04 -5.04
C LEU A 107 -8.25 -48.68 -6.25
N LEU A 108 -6.99 -49.09 -6.12
CA LEU A 108 -6.26 -49.81 -7.17
C LEU A 108 -6.96 -51.11 -7.56
N ARG A 109 -7.40 -51.91 -6.58
CA ARG A 109 -8.14 -53.15 -6.82
C ARG A 109 -9.47 -52.89 -7.54
N LEU A 110 -10.18 -51.81 -7.19
CA LEU A 110 -11.42 -51.42 -7.85
C LEU A 110 -11.18 -50.99 -9.30
N ILE A 111 -10.12 -50.22 -9.57
CA ILE A 111 -9.75 -49.81 -10.93
C ILE A 111 -9.44 -51.06 -11.77
N GLN A 112 -8.68 -52.01 -11.22
CA GLN A 112 -8.36 -53.27 -11.90
C GLN A 112 -9.60 -54.13 -12.18
N LEU A 113 -10.56 -54.19 -11.24
CA LEU A 113 -11.83 -54.90 -11.44
C LEU A 113 -12.66 -54.26 -12.56
N ASN A 114 -12.70 -52.92 -12.61
CA ASN A 114 -13.42 -52.16 -13.64
C ASN A 114 -12.70 -52.13 -15.00
N GLY A 115 -11.62 -52.90 -15.18
CA GLY A 115 -10.87 -52.98 -16.43
C GLY A 115 -9.93 -51.79 -16.70
N GLY A 116 -9.74 -50.90 -15.72
CA GLY A 116 -8.79 -49.81 -15.83
C GLY A 116 -7.37 -50.29 -15.54
N LYS A 117 -6.40 -49.91 -16.38
CA LYS A 117 -4.98 -50.17 -16.15
C LYS A 117 -4.37 -48.97 -15.44
N PHE A 118 -4.14 -49.07 -14.13
CA PHE A 118 -3.42 -48.02 -13.38
C PHE A 118 -1.96 -48.42 -13.16
N LYS A 119 -1.05 -47.74 -13.85
CA LYS A 119 0.43 -47.82 -13.73
C LYS A 119 1.15 -49.08 -14.23
N SER A 120 0.46 -50.10 -14.78
CA SER A 120 1.15 -51.28 -15.32
C SER A 120 1.84 -51.04 -16.66
N GLU A 121 1.42 -50.01 -17.39
CA GLU A 121 2.01 -49.62 -18.67
C GLU A 121 2.66 -48.24 -18.53
N ASP A 122 3.78 -48.06 -19.24
CA ASP A 122 4.48 -46.78 -19.31
C ASP A 122 3.48 -45.65 -19.56
N LYS A 123 3.64 -44.52 -18.85
CA LYS A 123 2.76 -43.35 -19.03
C LYS A 123 2.60 -42.95 -20.50
N TYR A 124 3.60 -43.24 -21.32
CA TYR A 124 3.58 -43.04 -22.76
C TYR A 124 2.60 -43.96 -23.48
N VAL A 125 2.52 -45.24 -23.14
CA VAL A 125 1.61 -46.21 -23.76
C VAL A 125 0.17 -45.88 -23.42
N ASN A 126 -0.12 -45.54 -22.16
CA ASN A 126 -1.46 -45.09 -21.76
C ASN A 126 -1.89 -43.81 -22.47
N ARG A 127 -0.95 -42.88 -22.74
CA ARG A 127 -1.25 -41.69 -23.55
C ARG A 127 -1.44 -42.03 -25.03
N LEU A 128 -0.65 -42.97 -25.56
CA LEU A 128 -0.77 -43.42 -26.95
C LEU A 128 -2.10 -44.14 -27.21
N GLU A 129 -2.58 -44.94 -26.26
CA GLU A 129 -3.88 -45.62 -26.35
C GLU A 129 -5.04 -44.63 -26.17
N GLN A 130 -4.90 -43.65 -25.26
CA GLN A 130 -5.95 -42.66 -25.01
C GLN A 130 -6.05 -41.58 -26.10
N ASP A 131 -4.92 -41.12 -26.62
CA ASP A 131 -4.87 -40.11 -27.70
C ASP A 131 -4.98 -40.77 -29.09
N GLY A 132 -4.86 -42.11 -29.16
CA GLY A 132 -4.73 -42.86 -30.41
C GLY A 132 -3.40 -42.57 -31.11
N ILE A 133 -2.96 -43.48 -31.99
CA ILE A 133 -1.90 -43.17 -32.96
C ILE A 133 -2.46 -42.09 -33.88
N VAL A 134 -2.13 -40.84 -33.59
CA VAL A 134 -2.33 -39.73 -34.52
C VAL A 134 -1.51 -40.11 -35.75
N ASN A 135 -2.20 -40.38 -36.86
CA ASN A 135 -1.60 -40.62 -38.17
C ASN A 135 -0.86 -39.36 -38.65
N GLY A 136 0.32 -39.11 -38.09
CA GLY A 136 1.26 -38.13 -38.59
C GLY A 136 1.88 -38.69 -39.86
N SER A 137 1.50 -38.14 -41.00
CA SER A 137 2.21 -38.40 -42.25
C SER A 137 3.67 -38.03 -42.06
N SER A 138 4.58 -38.94 -42.40
CA SER A 138 6.03 -38.71 -42.45
C SER A 138 6.33 -37.70 -43.56
N GLN A 139 6.25 -36.42 -43.21
CA GLN A 139 6.60 -35.32 -44.10
C GLN A 139 8.08 -34.99 -43.91
N ASP A 140 8.84 -35.05 -45.00
CA ASP A 140 10.24 -34.66 -45.04
C ASP A 140 10.37 -33.15 -44.75
N LEU A 141 11.25 -32.80 -43.81
CA LEU A 141 11.44 -31.44 -43.31
C LEU A 141 12.43 -30.62 -44.16
N TRP A 142 13.01 -31.24 -45.20
CA TRP A 142 14.06 -30.66 -46.06
C TRP A 142 13.62 -30.45 -47.51
N ASP A 143 12.38 -30.76 -47.86
CA ASP A 143 11.83 -30.50 -49.18
C ASP A 143 11.19 -29.09 -49.20
N ASP A 144 11.75 -28.18 -50.01
CA ASP A 144 11.28 -26.80 -50.17
C ASP A 144 9.95 -26.71 -50.95
N THR A 145 9.40 -27.84 -51.41
CA THR A 145 8.04 -27.88 -51.94
C THR A 145 7.03 -28.00 -50.79
N ASP A 146 6.71 -26.85 -50.21
CA ASP A 146 5.60 -26.65 -49.29
C ASP A 146 4.24 -26.91 -49.99
N ASN A 147 3.97 -28.18 -50.36
CA ASN A 147 2.63 -28.68 -50.61
C ASN A 147 1.92 -28.90 -49.27
N ASN A 148 1.89 -27.86 -48.44
CA ASN A 148 1.00 -27.73 -47.32
C ASN A 148 -0.40 -27.40 -47.84
N GLU A 149 -0.98 -28.33 -48.62
CA GLU A 149 -2.42 -28.46 -48.70
C GLU A 149 -2.89 -28.88 -47.31
N LYS A 150 -3.07 -27.87 -46.45
CA LYS A 150 -3.79 -28.01 -45.18
C LYS A 150 -5.08 -28.71 -45.55
N LYS A 151 -5.21 -30.00 -45.19
CA LYS A 151 -6.43 -30.77 -45.37
C LYS A 151 -7.56 -29.90 -44.85
N LYS A 152 -8.37 -29.35 -45.76
CA LYS A 152 -9.52 -28.51 -45.42
C LYS A 152 -10.43 -29.45 -44.65
N ILE A 153 -10.44 -29.32 -43.33
CA ILE A 153 -11.37 -30.05 -42.48
C ILE A 153 -12.76 -29.75 -43.05
N PRO A 154 -13.55 -30.76 -43.42
CA PRO A 154 -14.80 -30.53 -44.12
C PRO A 154 -15.72 -29.64 -43.27
N ASP A 155 -16.33 -28.66 -43.92
CA ASP A 155 -17.09 -27.56 -43.31
C ASP A 155 -18.33 -28.00 -42.49
N PHE A 156 -18.65 -29.29 -42.51
CA PHE A 156 -19.73 -29.89 -41.72
C PHE A 156 -19.31 -30.20 -40.27
N MET A 157 -18.01 -30.20 -39.95
CA MET A 157 -17.50 -30.37 -38.59
C MET A 157 -17.42 -29.04 -37.84
N LYS A 158 -18.42 -28.17 -38.01
CA LYS A 158 -18.60 -27.00 -37.15
C LYS A 158 -19.04 -27.52 -35.80
N SER A 159 -18.15 -27.46 -34.81
CA SER A 159 -18.45 -27.79 -33.43
C SER A 159 -19.74 -27.09 -33.00
N THR A 160 -20.78 -27.86 -32.67
CA THR A 160 -22.02 -27.37 -32.03
C THR A 160 -21.79 -26.94 -30.58
N ALA A 161 -20.52 -26.89 -30.14
CA ALA A 161 -20.14 -26.39 -28.84
C ALA A 161 -20.33 -24.88 -28.81
N GLU A 162 -21.10 -24.41 -27.83
CA GLU A 162 -21.39 -22.99 -27.59
C GLU A 162 -20.13 -22.15 -27.33
N VAL A 163 -19.01 -22.80 -27.00
CA VAL A 163 -17.72 -22.16 -26.72
C VAL A 163 -16.70 -22.54 -27.79
N THR A 164 -16.40 -21.58 -28.67
CA THR A 164 -15.34 -21.70 -29.68
C THR A 164 -14.00 -21.19 -29.13
N LYS A 165 -12.89 -21.71 -29.67
CA LYS A 165 -11.56 -21.21 -29.32
C LYS A 165 -11.38 -19.82 -29.93
N ALA A 166 -10.88 -18.87 -29.13
CA ALA A 166 -10.64 -17.50 -29.58
C ALA A 166 -9.63 -17.47 -30.74
N SER A 167 -10.11 -17.09 -31.93
CA SER A 167 -9.29 -16.95 -33.14
C SER A 167 -8.62 -15.57 -33.23
N VAL A 168 -9.28 -14.54 -32.70
CA VAL A 168 -8.83 -13.14 -32.81
C VAL A 168 -8.27 -12.65 -31.48
N VAL A 169 -7.05 -12.11 -31.52
CA VAL A 169 -6.42 -11.48 -30.35
C VAL A 169 -7.20 -10.21 -29.97
N PRO A 170 -7.58 -10.03 -28.70
CA PRO A 170 -8.28 -8.82 -28.27
C PRO A 170 -7.43 -7.57 -28.47
N LYS A 171 -8.08 -6.46 -28.83
CA LYS A 171 -7.41 -5.18 -29.11
C LYS A 171 -6.60 -4.64 -27.93
N THR A 172 -6.98 -4.98 -26.69
CA THR A 172 -6.32 -4.55 -25.46
C THR A 172 -4.87 -5.03 -25.35
N LEU A 173 -4.54 -6.20 -25.90
CA LEU A 173 -3.17 -6.73 -25.91
C LEU A 173 -2.23 -5.99 -26.87
N LYS A 174 -2.78 -5.19 -27.80
CA LYS A 174 -1.99 -4.33 -28.68
C LYS A 174 -1.65 -2.99 -28.02
N VAL A 175 -2.28 -2.65 -26.89
CA VAL A 175 -2.05 -1.41 -26.17
C VAL A 175 -0.83 -1.60 -25.26
N ASN A 176 0.15 -0.72 -25.37
CA ASN A 176 1.31 -0.74 -24.48
C ASN A 176 0.88 -0.42 -23.04
N PRO A 177 1.53 -1.03 -22.03
CA PRO A 177 1.22 -0.74 -20.63
C PRO A 177 1.52 0.72 -20.29
N ILE A 178 0.72 1.29 -19.40
CA ILE A 178 0.96 2.63 -18.85
C ILE A 178 2.24 2.55 -18.00
N LYS A 179 3.24 3.37 -18.34
CA LYS A 179 4.46 3.49 -17.54
C LYS A 179 4.17 4.34 -16.33
N ILE A 180 4.15 3.73 -15.14
CA ILE A 180 3.82 4.39 -13.87
C ILE A 180 5.00 5.24 -13.38
N THR A 181 6.23 4.81 -13.67
CA THR A 181 7.45 5.54 -13.29
C THR A 181 8.42 5.58 -14.47
N SER A 182 8.86 6.79 -14.83
CA SER A 182 10.05 7.01 -15.67
C SER A 182 11.26 6.96 -14.75
N ASN A 183 11.77 5.76 -14.49
CA ASN A 183 13.02 5.59 -13.77
C ASN A 183 14.19 5.69 -14.75
N GLU A 184 15.37 6.08 -14.25
CA GLU A 184 16.62 6.01 -15.04
C GLU A 184 16.91 4.60 -15.56
N LEU A 185 16.37 3.55 -14.92
CA LEU A 185 16.45 2.17 -15.40
C LEU A 185 15.52 1.86 -16.57
N THR A 186 14.39 2.56 -16.67
CA THR A 186 13.45 2.41 -17.79
C THR A 186 13.89 3.25 -18.98
N ASP A 187 14.57 4.36 -18.71
CA ASP A 187 15.10 5.27 -19.71
C ASP A 187 16.52 4.83 -20.08
N LYS A 188 16.65 4.15 -21.23
CA LYS A 188 17.95 3.63 -21.71
C LYS A 188 19.01 4.71 -22.03
N LYS A 189 18.77 5.97 -21.70
CA LYS A 189 19.63 7.10 -22.05
C LYS A 189 20.48 7.49 -20.84
N ILE A 190 21.69 6.93 -20.79
CA ILE A 190 22.71 7.32 -19.80
C ILE A 190 23.39 8.60 -20.29
N HIS A 191 23.60 9.58 -19.40
CA HIS A 191 24.32 10.80 -19.72
C HIS A 191 25.79 10.51 -20.05
N ALA A 192 26.33 11.07 -21.13
CA ALA A 192 27.70 10.78 -21.58
C ALA A 192 28.78 11.17 -20.54
N GLY A 193 28.50 12.21 -19.74
CA GLY A 193 29.31 12.63 -18.59
C GLY A 193 29.48 11.57 -17.48
N LYS A 194 28.63 10.52 -17.43
CA LYS A 194 28.74 9.39 -16.49
C LYS A 194 29.71 8.29 -16.97
N SER A 195 30.29 8.43 -18.16
CA SER A 195 31.30 7.49 -18.66
C SER A 195 32.63 7.63 -17.91
N TYR A 196 33.47 6.58 -17.94
CA TYR A 196 34.78 6.58 -17.27
C TYR A 196 35.77 7.58 -17.87
N ASN A 197 35.60 7.91 -19.16
CA ASN A 197 36.39 8.92 -19.87
C ASN A 197 35.44 9.91 -20.57
N PRO A 198 34.79 10.83 -19.80
CA PRO A 198 33.86 11.78 -20.37
C PRO A 198 34.61 12.94 -21.01
N SER A 199 33.98 13.60 -21.99
CA SER A 199 34.44 14.93 -22.41
C SER A 199 34.23 15.92 -21.26
N LEU A 200 35.14 16.88 -21.13
CA LEU A 200 35.07 17.88 -20.06
C LEU A 200 33.75 18.67 -20.09
N GLU A 201 33.25 18.97 -21.29
CA GLU A 201 31.96 19.65 -21.49
C GLU A 201 30.78 18.80 -20.99
N SER A 202 30.71 17.52 -21.37
CA SER A 202 29.63 16.63 -20.95
C SER A 202 29.68 16.33 -19.45
N TRP A 203 30.87 16.27 -18.85
CA TRP A 203 31.02 16.12 -17.41
C TRP A 203 30.56 17.37 -16.64
N LYS A 204 30.91 18.57 -17.12
CA LYS A 204 30.41 19.82 -16.54
C LYS A 204 28.91 19.96 -16.65
N GLU A 205 28.34 19.62 -17.81
CA GLU A 205 26.90 19.64 -18.03
C GLU A 205 26.16 18.73 -17.05
N LEU A 206 26.68 17.50 -16.85
CA LEU A 206 26.13 16.57 -15.86
C LEU A 206 26.15 17.16 -14.45
N ILE A 207 27.29 17.73 -14.04
CA ILE A 207 27.43 18.30 -12.69
C ILE A 207 26.46 19.46 -12.49
N ASN A 208 26.32 20.34 -13.48
CA ASN A 208 25.40 21.47 -13.38
C ASN A 208 23.94 21.01 -13.27
N GLN A 209 23.54 19.99 -14.04
CA GLN A 209 22.20 19.41 -13.96
C GLN A 209 21.92 18.81 -12.57
N GLU A 210 22.84 18.02 -12.02
CA GLU A 210 22.69 17.43 -10.69
C GLU A 210 22.74 18.49 -9.59
N TYR A 211 23.61 19.50 -9.74
CA TYR A 211 23.69 20.66 -8.84
C TYR A 211 22.37 21.42 -8.79
N ASP A 212 21.72 21.69 -9.93
CA ASP A 212 20.45 22.42 -9.96
C ASP A 212 19.32 21.67 -9.21
N ILE A 213 19.35 20.34 -9.23
CA ILE A 213 18.39 19.49 -8.51
C ILE A 213 18.66 19.58 -7.01
N GLU A 214 19.91 19.39 -6.58
CA GLU A 214 20.31 19.48 -5.17
C GLU A 214 20.13 20.89 -4.61
N TYR A 215 20.43 21.92 -5.40
CA TYR A 215 20.22 23.31 -5.04
C TYR A 215 18.75 23.60 -4.74
N LYS A 216 17.82 23.11 -5.58
CA LYS A 216 16.38 23.24 -5.32
C LYS A 216 15.97 22.52 -4.03
N ARG A 217 16.50 21.32 -3.77
CA ARG A 217 16.23 20.56 -2.53
C ARG A 217 16.71 21.33 -1.30
N GLU A 218 17.93 21.83 -1.32
CA GLU A 218 18.49 22.63 -0.23
C GLU A 218 17.74 23.94 -0.02
N LEU A 219 17.34 24.62 -1.10
CA LEU A 219 16.51 25.83 -1.01
C LEU A 219 15.17 25.53 -0.35
N THR A 220 14.49 24.44 -0.74
CA THR A 220 13.24 24.02 -0.07
C THR A 220 13.46 23.67 1.39
N ARG A 221 14.59 23.04 1.73
CA ARG A 221 14.96 22.71 3.11
C ARG A 221 15.11 23.98 3.95
N GLN A 222 15.82 24.98 3.43
CA GLN A 222 16.01 26.27 4.08
C GLN A 222 14.68 27.01 4.25
N GLN A 223 13.83 27.06 3.22
CA GLN A 223 12.50 27.67 3.32
C GLN A 223 11.63 27.05 4.41
N ILE A 224 11.66 25.71 4.55
CA ILE A 224 10.93 25.01 5.60
C ILE A 224 11.50 25.38 6.98
N GLU A 225 12.83 25.47 7.11
CA GLU A 225 13.49 25.85 8.36
C GLU A 225 13.19 27.30 8.77
N GLU A 226 13.30 28.24 7.83
CA GLU A 226 12.92 29.64 8.00
C GLU A 226 11.45 29.77 8.40
N HIS A 227 10.56 29.03 7.74
CA HIS A 227 9.14 29.02 8.08
C HIS A 227 8.89 28.47 9.49
N ARG A 228 9.60 27.40 9.89
CA ARG A 228 9.51 26.87 11.26
C ARG A 228 10.03 27.86 12.29
N ASN A 229 11.12 28.57 12.00
CA ASN A 229 11.65 29.60 12.89
C ASN A 229 10.69 30.78 13.01
N LYS A 230 10.06 31.20 11.90
CA LYS A 230 9.01 32.21 11.91
C LYS A 230 7.80 31.78 12.74
N ILE A 231 7.37 30.52 12.65
CA ILE A 231 6.28 30.00 13.51
C ILE A 231 6.70 30.03 14.98
N LYS A 232 7.93 29.65 15.32
CA LYS A 232 8.42 29.72 16.71
C LYS A 232 8.46 31.15 17.23
N GLU A 233 8.95 32.09 16.43
CA GLU A 233 8.94 33.51 16.76
C GLU A 233 7.50 34.00 16.99
N LEU A 234 6.58 33.70 16.08
CA LEU A 234 5.17 34.03 16.24
C LEU A 234 4.56 33.41 17.50
N MET A 235 4.90 32.14 17.81
CA MET A 235 4.45 31.46 19.02
C MET A 235 4.93 32.20 20.27
N ILE A 236 6.21 32.58 20.34
CA ILE A 236 6.75 33.35 21.46
C ILE A 236 6.07 34.71 21.58
N THR A 237 5.94 35.46 20.47
CA THR A 237 5.31 36.79 20.50
C THR A 237 3.81 36.75 20.83
N LEU A 238 3.12 35.68 20.43
CA LEU A 238 1.69 35.52 20.70
C LEU A 238 1.45 35.08 22.14
N ASP A 239 2.32 34.23 22.70
CA ASP A 239 2.27 33.83 24.11
C ASP A 239 2.56 35.03 25.03
N ASP A 240 3.54 35.88 24.68
CA ASP A 240 3.80 37.15 25.38
C ASP A 240 2.61 38.12 25.29
N ASN A 241 1.92 38.17 24.15
CA ASN A 241 0.73 39.02 24.00
C ASN A 241 -0.48 38.43 24.73
N MET A 242 -0.63 37.09 24.85
CA MET A 242 -1.68 36.47 25.66
C MET A 242 -1.42 36.58 27.16
N LEU A 243 -0.15 36.56 27.61
CA LEU A 243 0.19 36.80 29.02
C LEU A 243 0.01 38.28 29.40
N SER A 244 0.08 39.20 28.44
CA SER A 244 -0.24 40.62 28.64
C SER A 244 -1.73 40.96 28.53
N ASP A 245 -2.54 40.12 27.87
CA ASP A 245 -4.01 40.27 27.75
C ASP A 245 -4.76 39.49 28.85
N SER A 246 -4.13 38.46 29.43
CA SER A 246 -4.72 37.61 30.47
C SER A 246 -4.77 38.24 31.87
N ASP A 247 -4.37 39.51 32.02
CA ASP A 247 -4.55 40.29 33.27
C ASP A 247 -5.46 41.52 33.07
N ASP A 248 -6.13 41.65 31.91
CA ASP A 248 -7.09 42.75 31.64
C ASP A 248 -8.44 42.30 31.05
N ASP A 249 -8.69 40.99 30.92
CA ASP A 249 -10.00 40.45 30.51
C ASP A 249 -10.82 39.94 31.71
N GLU A 250 -11.03 40.82 32.70
CA GLU A 250 -12.10 40.67 33.70
C GLU A 250 -13.38 41.47 33.34
N ASP A 251 -13.55 41.94 32.08
CA ASP A 251 -14.70 42.80 31.76
C ASP A 251 -15.16 42.82 30.28
N ASP A 252 -15.23 41.68 29.58
CA ASP A 252 -15.85 41.66 28.23
C ASP A 252 -16.63 40.36 27.88
N GLU A 253 -17.28 39.75 28.88
CA GLU A 253 -18.34 38.73 28.66
C GLU A 253 -19.74 39.33 28.36
N ASP A 254 -19.85 40.64 28.09
CA ASP A 254 -21.14 41.33 27.91
C ASP A 254 -21.39 41.93 26.50
N ASN A 255 -20.60 41.61 25.47
CA ASN A 255 -20.79 42.20 24.14
C ASN A 255 -21.51 41.31 23.10
N ASP A 256 -21.88 40.07 23.45
CA ASP A 256 -22.74 39.21 22.62
C ASP A 256 -24.25 39.36 22.95
N LYS A 257 -24.61 40.27 23.87
CA LYS A 257 -26.02 40.65 24.14
C LYS A 257 -26.51 41.89 23.39
N VAL A 258 -25.62 42.63 22.73
CA VAL A 258 -25.98 43.92 22.11
C VAL A 258 -26.65 43.77 20.73
N GLU A 259 -26.57 42.59 20.08
CA GLU A 259 -27.30 42.34 18.83
C GLU A 259 -28.66 41.64 19.00
N GLU A 260 -28.97 41.07 20.17
CA GLU A 260 -30.33 40.55 20.48
C GLU A 260 -31.23 41.57 21.22
N GLU A 261 -30.65 42.58 21.87
CA GLU A 261 -31.43 43.66 22.51
C GLU A 261 -32.00 44.70 21.51
N GLU A 262 -31.50 44.77 20.28
CA GLU A 262 -32.09 45.62 19.23
C GLU A 262 -33.38 45.02 18.58
N GLN A 263 -33.75 43.77 18.91
CA GLN A 263 -34.99 43.15 18.41
C GLN A 263 -36.08 42.95 19.47
N LEU A 264 -35.79 43.17 20.75
CA LEU A 264 -36.77 43.11 21.83
C LEU A 264 -37.34 44.47 22.24
N ASN A 265 -36.74 45.57 21.79
CA ASN A 265 -37.28 46.94 21.98
C ASN A 265 -38.26 47.36 20.87
N ALA A 266 -38.99 46.41 20.28
CA ALA A 266 -40.04 46.67 19.28
C ALA A 266 -41.46 46.70 19.89
N ASN A 267 -41.62 46.56 21.21
CA ASN A 267 -42.91 46.69 21.86
C ASN A 267 -42.78 47.42 23.20
N GLY A 268 -42.92 48.74 23.15
CA GLY A 268 -43.49 49.48 24.27
C GLY A 268 -42.60 50.49 24.96
N GLU A 269 -42.00 51.43 24.23
CA GLU A 269 -41.75 52.76 24.78
C GLU A 269 -42.09 53.81 23.73
N LYS A 270 -42.92 54.78 24.13
CA LYS A 270 -43.45 55.82 23.26
C LYS A 270 -42.37 56.87 23.03
N ASP A 271 -41.72 56.78 21.89
CA ASP A 271 -40.86 57.84 21.37
C ASP A 271 -41.70 59.12 21.15
N TYR A 272 -41.59 60.07 22.08
CA TYR A 272 -42.05 61.42 21.86
C TYR A 272 -41.13 62.12 20.86
N SER A 273 -41.37 61.91 19.56
CA SER A 273 -40.77 62.71 18.49
C SER A 273 -41.87 63.36 17.64
N LEU A 274 -41.81 64.68 17.51
CA LEU A 274 -42.80 65.51 16.81
C LEU A 274 -42.74 65.41 15.27
N SER A 275 -41.93 64.51 14.70
CA SER A 275 -41.74 64.38 13.26
C SER A 275 -42.39 63.10 12.72
N ILE A 276 -43.48 63.27 11.97
CA ILE A 276 -44.20 62.21 11.25
C ILE A 276 -43.33 61.51 10.16
N ASN A 277 -42.25 62.16 9.70
CA ASN A 277 -41.33 61.57 8.74
C ASN A 277 -40.07 61.03 9.42
N LYS A 278 -39.74 59.77 9.11
CA LYS A 278 -38.49 59.14 9.52
C LYS A 278 -37.31 59.96 8.97
N PRO A 279 -36.31 60.34 9.79
CA PRO A 279 -35.19 61.13 9.31
C PRO A 279 -34.45 60.40 8.17
N ASN A 280 -34.11 61.13 7.11
CA ASN A 280 -33.44 60.57 5.95
C ASN A 280 -32.02 60.14 6.32
N LYS A 281 -31.80 58.83 6.49
CA LYS A 281 -30.47 58.27 6.82
C LYS A 281 -29.53 58.49 5.62
N ILE A 282 -28.48 59.27 5.82
CA ILE A 282 -27.42 59.47 4.83
C ILE A 282 -26.79 58.10 4.51
N LYS A 283 -26.95 57.63 3.27
CA LYS A 283 -26.50 56.30 2.79
C LYS A 283 -24.98 56.21 2.58
N ILE A 284 -24.19 57.10 3.19
CA ILE A 284 -22.74 57.12 3.04
C ILE A 284 -22.15 56.17 4.09
N LYS A 285 -21.59 55.05 3.62
CA LYS A 285 -20.88 54.11 4.49
C LYS A 285 -19.66 54.82 5.11
N THR A 286 -19.53 54.75 6.43
CA THR A 286 -18.33 55.19 7.14
C THR A 286 -17.11 54.37 6.72
N LYS A 287 -15.90 54.90 6.90
CA LYS A 287 -14.64 54.19 6.62
C LYS A 287 -14.58 52.83 7.35
N THR A 288 -15.08 52.79 8.58
CA THR A 288 -15.17 51.57 9.40
C THR A 288 -16.11 50.54 8.77
N LYS A 289 -17.32 50.94 8.33
CA LYS A 289 -18.26 50.04 7.64
C LYS A 289 -17.69 49.51 6.33
N ARG A 290 -16.99 50.36 5.56
CA ARG A 290 -16.31 49.94 4.31
C ARG A 290 -15.20 48.92 4.59
N ASN A 291 -14.39 49.15 5.62
CA ASN A 291 -13.31 48.21 5.98
C ASN A 291 -13.87 46.87 6.50
N LYS A 292 -14.95 46.88 7.30
CA LYS A 292 -15.63 45.65 7.76
C LYS A 292 -16.17 44.83 6.57
N GLU A 293 -16.79 45.48 5.60
CA GLU A 293 -17.31 44.83 4.39
C GLU A 293 -16.18 44.27 3.50
N LEU A 294 -15.05 44.98 3.37
CA LEU A 294 -13.88 44.47 2.66
C LEU A 294 -13.32 43.21 3.34
N LYS A 295 -13.13 43.23 4.67
CA LYS A 295 -12.69 42.05 5.44
C LYS A 295 -13.65 40.87 5.29
N HIS A 296 -14.96 41.13 5.33
CA HIS A 296 -15.98 40.10 5.13
C HIS A 296 -15.91 39.50 3.72
N LYS A 297 -15.74 40.34 2.68
CA LYS A 297 -15.62 39.89 1.29
C LYS A 297 -14.37 39.04 1.08
N GLU A 298 -13.25 39.42 1.69
CA GLU A 298 -12.01 38.63 1.67
C GLU A 298 -12.20 37.28 2.35
N ARG A 299 -12.84 37.25 3.52
CA ARG A 299 -13.18 36.00 4.24
C ARG A 299 -14.04 35.06 3.39
N VAL A 300 -15.10 35.58 2.76
CA VAL A 300 -15.98 34.78 1.88
C VAL A 300 -15.21 34.24 0.68
N LYS A 301 -14.30 35.04 0.09
CA LYS A 301 -13.47 34.59 -1.04
C LYS A 301 -12.53 33.45 -0.63
N LEU A 302 -11.90 33.55 0.53
CA LEU A 302 -11.05 32.49 1.08
C LEU A 302 -11.85 31.21 1.35
N GLU A 303 -13.07 31.34 1.89
CA GLU A 303 -13.94 30.19 2.14
C GLU A 303 -14.34 29.47 0.83
N GLN A 304 -14.62 30.23 -0.23
CA GLN A 304 -14.89 29.68 -1.55
C GLN A 304 -13.68 28.93 -2.12
N GLN A 305 -12.48 29.52 -2.02
CA GLN A 305 -11.25 28.87 -2.46
C GLN A 305 -10.97 27.56 -1.71
N ILE A 306 -11.21 27.53 -0.39
CA ILE A 306 -11.09 26.31 0.41
C ILE A 306 -12.11 25.25 -0.03
N LYS A 307 -13.35 25.65 -0.32
CA LYS A 307 -14.39 24.75 -0.83
C LYS A 307 -14.02 24.16 -2.20
N ASP A 308 -13.48 24.96 -3.10
CA ASP A 308 -13.01 24.52 -4.42
C ASP A 308 -11.83 23.54 -4.30
N LEU A 309 -10.85 23.84 -3.45
CA LEU A 309 -9.73 22.95 -3.18
C LEU A 309 -10.19 21.61 -2.56
N LYS A 310 -11.15 21.65 -1.63
CA LYS A 310 -11.74 20.41 -1.07
C LYS A 310 -12.45 19.59 -2.13
N LYS A 311 -13.14 20.24 -3.08
CA LYS A 311 -13.78 19.56 -4.20
C LYS A 311 -12.75 18.92 -5.13
N GLN A 312 -11.69 19.65 -5.49
CA GLN A 312 -10.58 19.10 -6.29
C GLN A 312 -9.90 17.91 -5.59
N LEU A 313 -9.66 17.99 -4.28
CA LEU A 313 -9.08 16.90 -3.51
C LEU A 313 -10.00 15.67 -3.47
N LYS A 314 -11.31 15.88 -3.32
CA LYS A 314 -12.31 14.81 -3.40
C LYS A 314 -12.40 14.17 -4.79
N ASP A 315 -12.31 14.99 -5.84
CA ASP A 315 -12.30 14.49 -7.22
C ASP A 315 -11.04 13.66 -7.50
N LEU A 316 -9.88 14.09 -6.97
CA LEU A 316 -8.63 13.31 -7.01
C LEU A 316 -8.72 12.01 -6.19
N SER A 317 -9.29 12.04 -4.98
CA SER A 317 -9.45 10.82 -4.17
C SER A 317 -10.37 9.80 -4.83
N ASN A 318 -11.41 10.26 -5.53
CA ASN A 318 -12.31 9.38 -6.27
C ASN A 318 -11.64 8.79 -7.53
N LEU A 319 -10.60 9.43 -8.07
CA LEU A 319 -9.80 8.91 -9.18
C LEU A 319 -8.79 7.84 -8.71
N ASP A 320 -8.30 7.94 -7.47
CA ASP A 320 -7.40 6.95 -6.86
C ASP A 320 -8.12 5.65 -6.43
N GLU A 321 -9.45 5.68 -6.27
CA GLU A 321 -10.27 4.49 -5.94
C GLU A 321 -10.68 3.65 -7.17
N ILE A 322 -10.31 4.07 -8.39
CA ILE A 322 -10.55 3.36 -9.68
C ILE A 322 -9.26 2.69 -10.17
#